data_AF-A0A955MUX8-F1
#
_entry.id   AF-A0A955MUX8-F1
#
_cell.length_a   1.000
_cell.length_b   1.000
_cell.length_c   1.000
_cell.angle_alpha   90.00
_cell.angle_beta   90.00
_cell.angle_gamma   90.00
#
_symmetry.space_group_name_H-M   'P 1'
#
loop_
_entity.id
_entity.type
_entity.pdbx_description
1 polymer ?
#
loop_
_entity_poly.entity_id
_entity_poly.type
_entity_poly.pdbx_seq_one_letter_code
_entity_poly.pdbx_strand_id
1 'polypeptide(L)'
;MTHRLFLRRTTVVLAATVLSLSILSGCGIFKKRQANAKIEEVQASLDAVRARGADRYLPNLYNQASSMLNNARGGVDGGTYDDAIANAENAAGVVSQIESQVDMKRQEVEAKKAQLIDLQGKINQTVESVQTIGPERTDVTQGAEELNNFIQQVQTAQAQVSEGESGYDNALMKANAFLSTATQALAELEVSKSKQLLQDIQDAWGRAQSVEVLDYVDAAKDVPQEIETIQSLIAQGKGREVLQQYSGLPDTIAQYEDRAREDRANAQIDRAQRLIEIAEKEPDASLDGIESAKSALEEAREALQEGNYANAFNAAGRSLETARAEVQFLESDLQDQIDQLAARLEESLKWETPKLAGETYEEALTSLDKARDNMKEILFTEAQSSIDQGSLKAEEAIAAARQIGLNQRIETESENLKQTQEIGAFTYLRD
;
A
#
# COMPACT_ATOMS: atom_id res chain seq x y z
N MET A 1 -87.99 -8.00 125.61
CA MET A 1 -88.10 -8.41 124.20
C MET A 1 -86.75 -9.00 123.77
N THR A 2 -86.77 -10.28 123.37
CA THR A 2 -85.85 -11.05 122.49
C THR A 2 -84.31 -10.86 122.67
N HIS A 3 -83.53 -11.80 123.21
CA HIS A 3 -83.12 -13.18 122.81
C HIS A 3 -81.74 -13.30 122.12
N ARG A 4 -80.86 -14.11 122.74
CA ARG A 4 -79.87 -15.08 122.20
C ARG A 4 -78.54 -14.53 121.61
N LEU A 5 -77.33 -14.94 122.03
CA LEU A 5 -76.62 -16.26 122.12
C LEU A 5 -75.93 -16.73 120.82
N PHE A 6 -74.79 -17.44 121.00
CA PHE A 6 -73.92 -18.21 120.06
C PHE A 6 -72.75 -17.46 119.39
N LEU A 7 -71.45 -17.71 119.60
CA LEU A 7 -70.59 -18.91 119.82
C LEU A 7 -70.33 -19.75 118.55
N ARG A 8 -69.06 -19.77 118.05
CA ARG A 8 -68.29 -20.88 117.40
C ARG A 8 -67.34 -20.40 116.28
N ARG A 9 -66.02 -20.64 116.41
CA ARG A 9 -65.17 -21.70 115.77
C ARG A 9 -64.80 -21.36 114.31
N THR A 10 -63.63 -21.62 113.71
CA THR A 10 -62.38 -22.36 114.02
C THR A 10 -61.44 -22.20 112.80
N THR A 11 -60.12 -22.18 113.05
CA THR A 11 -59.02 -22.82 112.26
C THR A 11 -58.65 -22.41 110.82
N VAL A 12 -57.34 -22.62 110.53
CA VAL A 12 -56.68 -22.88 109.22
C VAL A 12 -56.25 -21.61 108.47
N VAL A 13 -55.02 -21.38 107.95
CA VAL A 13 -53.75 -22.11 107.80
C VAL A 13 -52.70 -21.12 107.24
N LEU A 14 -51.43 -21.31 107.61
CA LEU A 14 -50.24 -21.23 106.74
C LEU A 14 -50.20 -20.20 105.58
N ALA A 15 -49.38 -19.16 105.72
CA ALA A 15 -48.77 -18.39 104.62
C ALA A 15 -47.46 -17.77 105.16
N ALA A 16 -46.37 -18.51 105.40
CA ALA A 16 -45.53 -19.19 104.41
C ALA A 16 -45.25 -18.32 103.16
N THR A 17 -44.21 -17.48 103.27
CA THR A 17 -43.15 -17.38 102.25
C THR A 17 -43.59 -17.38 100.78
N VAL A 18 -44.19 -16.29 100.30
CA VAL A 18 -44.25 -15.96 98.85
C VAL A 18 -44.08 -14.44 98.63
N LEU A 19 -43.06 -13.83 99.25
CA LEU A 19 -42.72 -12.42 98.96
C LEU A 19 -41.22 -12.16 98.78
N SER A 20 -40.45 -13.20 98.44
CA SER A 20 -38.99 -13.12 98.30
C SER A 20 -38.43 -13.94 97.13
N LEU A 21 -39.18 -14.06 96.03
CA LEU A 21 -38.72 -14.75 94.80
C LEU A 21 -38.90 -13.92 93.50
N SER A 22 -39.07 -12.60 93.61
CA SER A 22 -39.19 -11.71 92.44
C SER A 22 -37.94 -10.84 92.17
N ILE A 23 -36.88 -10.95 92.99
CA ILE A 23 -35.68 -10.11 92.83
C ILE A 23 -34.62 -10.76 91.93
N LEU A 24 -34.72 -12.06 91.62
CA LEU A 24 -33.80 -12.73 90.68
C LEU A 24 -34.17 -12.57 89.19
N SER A 25 -35.37 -12.09 88.86
CA SER A 25 -35.81 -11.83 87.47
C SER A 25 -35.62 -10.39 87.01
N GLY A 26 -35.21 -9.46 87.89
CA GLY A 26 -35.00 -8.05 87.58
C GLY A 26 -33.76 -7.77 86.72
N CYS A 27 -32.67 -8.53 86.90
CA CYS A 27 -31.45 -8.38 86.09
C CYS A 27 -31.67 -8.75 84.62
N GLY A 28 -32.52 -9.74 84.32
CA GLY A 28 -32.79 -10.18 82.94
C GLY A 28 -33.55 -9.13 82.13
N ILE A 29 -34.54 -8.44 82.73
CA ILE A 29 -35.32 -7.40 82.05
C ILE A 29 -34.46 -6.16 81.75
N PHE A 30 -33.59 -5.78 82.69
CA PHE A 30 -32.66 -4.67 82.50
C PHE A 30 -31.64 -4.97 81.40
N LYS A 31 -30.98 -6.14 81.46
CA LYS A 31 -30.02 -6.57 80.43
C LYS A 31 -30.68 -6.75 79.06
N LYS A 32 -31.92 -7.24 78.99
CA LYS A 32 -32.70 -7.30 77.75
C LYS A 32 -32.93 -5.91 77.15
N ARG A 33 -33.33 -4.92 77.94
CA ARG A 33 -33.51 -3.53 77.49
C ARG A 33 -32.19 -2.93 76.99
N GLN A 34 -31.09 -3.18 77.72
CA GLN A 34 -29.77 -2.71 77.34
C GLN A 34 -29.30 -3.33 76.02
N ALA A 35 -29.45 -4.65 75.85
CA ALA A 35 -29.13 -5.36 74.62
C ALA A 35 -29.95 -4.83 73.43
N ASN A 36 -31.26 -4.64 73.60
CA ASN A 36 -32.13 -4.07 72.57
C ASN A 36 -31.72 -2.64 72.17
N ALA A 37 -31.42 -1.78 73.15
CA ALA A 37 -30.97 -0.41 72.87
C ALA A 37 -29.65 -0.41 72.08
N LYS A 38 -28.72 -1.30 72.43
CA LYS A 38 -27.45 -1.46 71.68
C LYS A 38 -27.66 -2.01 70.27
N ILE A 39 -28.54 -2.99 70.10
CA ILE A 39 -28.89 -3.52 68.77
C ILE A 39 -29.51 -2.43 67.90
N GLU A 40 -30.40 -1.60 68.45
CA GLU A 40 -31.05 -0.50 67.73
C GLU A 40 -30.04 0.59 67.32
N GLU A 41 -29.15 0.98 68.22
CA GLU A 41 -28.05 1.92 67.94
C GLU A 41 -27.16 1.40 66.80
N VAL A 42 -26.72 0.15 66.88
CA VAL A 42 -25.85 -0.45 65.85
C VAL A 42 -26.57 -0.64 64.53
N GLN A 43 -27.86 -1.00 64.54
CA GLN A 43 -28.67 -1.09 63.32
C GLN A 43 -28.76 0.28 62.64
N ALA A 44 -29.02 1.36 63.40
CA ALA A 44 -29.09 2.71 62.85
C ALA A 44 -27.76 3.13 62.22
N SER A 45 -26.62 2.85 62.87
CA SER A 45 -25.29 3.11 62.30
C SER A 45 -25.01 2.23 61.08
N LEU A 46 -25.42 0.95 61.10
CA LEU A 46 -25.28 0.03 59.97
C LEU A 46 -26.10 0.50 58.76
N ASP A 47 -27.31 0.99 58.96
CA ASP A 47 -28.15 1.58 57.91
C ASP A 47 -27.57 2.89 57.37
N ALA A 48 -26.97 3.72 58.24
CA ALA A 48 -26.30 4.96 57.83
C ALA A 48 -25.07 4.68 56.94
N VAL A 49 -24.24 3.68 57.29
CA VAL A 49 -23.12 3.29 56.42
C VAL A 49 -23.59 2.58 55.15
N ARG A 50 -24.70 1.82 55.21
CA ARG A 50 -25.32 1.23 54.02
C ARG A 50 -25.80 2.31 53.05
N ALA A 51 -26.40 3.39 53.54
CA ALA A 51 -26.81 4.53 52.71
C ALA A 51 -25.61 5.20 52.01
N ARG A 52 -24.40 5.09 52.58
CA ARG A 52 -23.13 5.52 51.96
C ARG A 52 -22.52 4.46 51.02
N GLY A 53 -23.16 3.31 50.87
CA GLY A 53 -22.76 2.20 50.01
C GLY A 53 -21.77 1.23 50.65
N ALA A 54 -21.71 1.15 51.98
CA ALA A 54 -20.79 0.25 52.67
C ALA A 54 -20.95 -1.23 52.31
N ASP A 55 -22.18 -1.66 52.02
CA ASP A 55 -22.43 -2.99 51.48
C ASP A 55 -21.65 -3.18 50.17
N ARG A 56 -21.72 -2.22 49.24
CA ARG A 56 -21.04 -2.28 47.94
C ARG A 56 -19.51 -2.13 47.99
N TYR A 57 -19.01 -1.16 48.76
CA TYR A 57 -17.59 -0.78 48.72
C TYR A 57 -16.75 -1.48 49.79
N LEU A 58 -17.39 -1.99 50.84
CA LEU A 58 -16.76 -2.73 51.94
C LEU A 58 -17.57 -4.01 52.29
N PRO A 59 -17.91 -4.87 51.31
CA PRO A 59 -18.84 -5.98 51.49
C PRO A 59 -18.44 -6.93 52.61
N ASN A 60 -17.14 -7.20 52.78
CA ASN A 60 -16.64 -8.08 53.83
C ASN A 60 -16.90 -7.53 55.24
N LEU A 61 -16.59 -6.25 55.48
CA LEU A 61 -16.82 -5.61 56.78
C LEU A 61 -18.32 -5.45 57.04
N TYR A 62 -19.09 -5.07 56.02
CA TYR A 62 -20.53 -4.93 56.13
C TYR A 62 -21.21 -6.26 56.48
N ASN A 63 -20.84 -7.36 55.80
CA ASN A 63 -21.36 -8.70 56.09
C ASN A 63 -20.93 -9.19 57.48
N GLN A 64 -19.71 -8.87 57.92
CA GLN A 64 -19.23 -9.19 59.27
C GLN A 64 -20.06 -8.46 60.34
N ALA A 65 -20.26 -7.14 60.20
CA ALA A 65 -21.07 -6.35 61.12
C ALA A 65 -22.53 -6.83 61.14
N SER A 66 -23.12 -7.11 59.96
CA SER A 66 -24.49 -7.62 59.85
C SER A 66 -24.64 -9.00 60.48
N SER A 67 -23.65 -9.89 60.34
CA SER A 67 -23.66 -11.22 60.97
C SER A 67 -23.60 -11.12 62.49
N MET A 68 -22.70 -10.29 63.02
CA MET A 68 -22.59 -10.04 64.47
C MET A 68 -23.88 -9.43 65.04
N LEU A 69 -24.50 -8.49 64.32
CA LEU A 69 -25.78 -7.90 64.73
C LEU A 69 -26.94 -8.92 64.72
N ASN A 70 -26.96 -9.84 63.75
CA ASN A 70 -27.92 -10.94 63.73
C ASN A 70 -27.69 -11.93 64.87
N ASN A 71 -26.44 -12.23 65.23
CA ASN A 71 -26.12 -13.04 66.40
C ASN A 71 -26.55 -12.35 67.70
N ALA A 72 -26.41 -11.03 67.79
CA ALA A 72 -26.89 -10.25 68.93
C ALA A 72 -28.42 -10.35 69.09
N ARG A 73 -29.17 -10.24 67.98
CA ARG A 73 -30.64 -10.46 67.97
C ARG A 73 -31.00 -11.87 68.44
N GLY A 74 -30.33 -12.89 67.91
CA GLY A 74 -30.52 -14.27 68.34
C GLY A 74 -30.23 -14.49 69.84
N GLY A 75 -29.21 -13.82 70.38
CA GLY A 75 -28.89 -13.86 71.81
C GLY A 75 -29.97 -13.22 72.70
N VAL A 76 -30.60 -12.12 72.25
CA VAL A 76 -31.75 -11.54 72.97
C VAL A 76 -32.94 -12.50 72.97
N ASP A 77 -33.24 -13.11 71.83
CA ASP A 77 -34.37 -14.03 71.68
C ASP A 77 -34.14 -15.34 72.47
N GLY A 78 -32.89 -15.80 72.54
CA GLY A 78 -32.46 -16.96 73.32
C GLY A 78 -32.25 -16.70 74.83
N GLY A 79 -32.35 -15.44 75.28
CA GLY A 79 -32.17 -15.06 76.69
C GLY A 79 -30.71 -14.94 77.16
N THR A 80 -29.74 -15.03 76.26
CA THR A 80 -28.30 -14.84 76.54
C THR A 80 -27.88 -13.37 76.36
N TYR A 81 -28.39 -12.50 77.24
CA TYR A 81 -28.28 -11.05 77.08
C TYR A 81 -26.84 -10.49 77.13
N ASP A 82 -25.94 -11.11 77.89
CA ASP A 82 -24.54 -10.67 77.95
C ASP A 82 -23.82 -10.93 76.61
N ASP A 83 -24.06 -12.10 76.00
CA ASP A 83 -23.55 -12.42 74.66
C ASP A 83 -24.15 -11.51 73.59
N ALA A 84 -25.43 -11.14 73.75
CA ALA A 84 -26.09 -10.21 72.84
C ALA A 84 -25.46 -8.81 72.90
N ILE A 85 -25.17 -8.30 74.11
CA ILE A 85 -24.48 -7.01 74.30
C ILE A 85 -23.08 -7.07 73.68
N ALA A 86 -22.30 -8.12 73.97
CA ALA A 86 -20.96 -8.28 73.43
C ALA A 86 -20.95 -8.36 71.89
N ASN A 87 -21.87 -9.10 71.29
CA ASN A 87 -22.01 -9.16 69.83
C ASN A 87 -22.41 -7.82 69.22
N ALA A 88 -23.31 -7.06 69.87
CA ALA A 88 -23.68 -5.72 69.43
C ALA A 88 -22.49 -4.74 69.54
N GLU A 89 -21.70 -4.79 70.62
CA GLU A 89 -20.50 -3.97 70.77
C GLU A 89 -19.43 -4.29 69.73
N ASN A 90 -19.21 -5.58 69.44
CA ASN A 90 -18.31 -6.01 68.37
C ASN A 90 -18.79 -5.51 67.00
N ALA A 91 -20.09 -5.63 66.72
CA ALA A 91 -20.69 -5.09 65.50
C ALA A 91 -20.51 -3.57 65.41
N ALA A 92 -20.70 -2.82 66.51
CA ALA A 92 -20.45 -1.38 66.58
C ALA A 92 -19.00 -1.03 66.23
N GLY A 93 -18.03 -1.80 66.73
CA GLY A 93 -16.61 -1.64 66.41
C GLY A 93 -16.33 -1.81 64.91
N VAL A 94 -16.91 -2.83 64.27
CA VAL A 94 -16.80 -3.03 62.82
C VAL A 94 -17.50 -1.91 62.05
N VAL A 95 -18.68 -1.44 62.48
CA VAL A 95 -19.37 -0.30 61.84
C VAL A 95 -18.54 0.97 61.91
N SER A 96 -17.86 1.25 63.03
CA SER A 96 -16.95 2.40 63.13
C SER A 96 -15.76 2.28 62.16
N GLN A 97 -15.22 1.07 61.96
CA GLN A 97 -14.22 0.83 60.92
C GLN A 97 -14.76 1.08 59.51
N ILE A 98 -16.02 0.72 59.24
CA ILE A 98 -16.68 1.01 57.97
C ILE A 98 -16.85 2.52 57.78
N GLU A 99 -17.34 3.23 58.79
CA GLU A 99 -17.58 4.69 58.73
C GLU A 99 -16.32 5.48 58.36
N SER A 100 -15.17 5.05 58.87
CA SER A 100 -13.87 5.68 58.61
C SER A 100 -13.30 5.37 57.22
N GLN A 101 -13.76 4.30 56.54
CA GLN A 101 -13.17 3.82 55.29
C GLN A 101 -14.09 3.94 54.07
N VAL A 102 -15.42 3.94 54.25
CA VAL A 102 -16.38 3.79 53.14
C VAL A 102 -16.27 4.88 52.07
N ASP A 103 -16.08 6.14 52.46
CA ASP A 103 -15.98 7.23 51.48
C ASP A 103 -14.68 7.18 50.69
N MET A 104 -13.58 6.83 51.35
CA MET A 104 -12.27 6.62 50.71
C MET A 104 -12.34 5.45 49.72
N LYS A 105 -12.91 4.32 50.15
CA LYS A 105 -13.07 3.13 49.29
C LYS A 105 -14.02 3.38 48.12
N ARG A 106 -15.08 4.15 48.32
CA ARG A 106 -15.94 4.62 47.24
C ARG A 106 -15.15 5.43 46.21
N GLN A 107 -14.36 6.40 46.66
CA GLN A 107 -13.53 7.21 45.76
C GLN A 107 -12.52 6.37 44.98
N GLU A 108 -11.84 5.42 45.64
CA GLU A 108 -10.90 4.51 44.99
C GLU A 108 -11.57 3.66 43.90
N VAL A 109 -12.74 3.08 44.19
CA VAL A 109 -13.48 2.26 43.22
C VAL A 109 -14.00 3.09 42.04
N GLU A 110 -14.58 4.27 42.27
CA GLU A 110 -15.03 5.13 41.17
C GLU A 110 -13.87 5.64 40.31
N ALA A 111 -12.70 5.91 40.91
CA ALA A 111 -11.48 6.26 40.16
C ALA A 111 -11.03 5.10 39.27
N LYS A 112 -10.99 3.86 39.79
CA LYS A 112 -10.65 2.67 39.00
C LYS A 112 -11.66 2.41 37.88
N LYS A 113 -12.95 2.63 38.14
CA LYS A 113 -13.99 2.54 37.11
C LYS A 113 -13.77 3.55 35.98
N ALA A 114 -13.45 4.80 36.32
CA ALA A 114 -13.15 5.83 35.33
C ALA A 114 -11.90 5.47 34.50
N GLN A 115 -10.83 4.97 35.14
CA GLN A 115 -9.65 4.46 34.46
C GLN A 115 -9.97 3.30 33.50
N LEU A 116 -10.84 2.38 33.92
CA LEU A 116 -11.22 1.23 33.11
C LEU A 116 -12.03 1.67 31.86
N ILE A 117 -12.91 2.67 31.99
CA ILE A 117 -13.66 3.24 30.86
C ILE A 117 -12.72 3.93 29.87
N ASP A 118 -11.77 4.74 30.35
CA ASP A 118 -10.76 5.38 29.50
C ASP A 118 -9.94 4.32 28.73
N LEU A 119 -9.52 3.28 29.43
CA LEU A 119 -8.73 2.22 28.83
C LEU A 119 -9.53 1.38 27.82
N GLN A 120 -10.80 1.11 28.10
CA GLN A 120 -11.72 0.49 27.13
C GLN A 120 -11.85 1.34 25.87
N GLY A 121 -11.94 2.66 26.00
CA GLY A 121 -11.95 3.59 24.87
C GLY A 121 -10.69 3.47 24.00
N LYS A 122 -9.51 3.46 24.63
CA LYS A 122 -8.22 3.26 23.94
C LYS A 122 -8.14 1.92 23.23
N ILE A 123 -8.60 0.84 23.88
CA ILE A 123 -8.64 -0.49 23.30
C ILE A 123 -9.51 -0.52 22.05
N ASN A 124 -10.72 0.04 22.12
CA ASN A 124 -11.63 0.07 20.97
C ASN A 124 -11.02 0.84 19.78
N GLN A 125 -10.37 1.98 20.03
CA GLN A 125 -9.66 2.75 18.99
C GLN A 125 -8.50 1.96 18.36
N THR A 126 -7.71 1.26 19.17
CA THR A 126 -6.61 0.42 18.68
C THR A 126 -7.15 -0.75 17.85
N VAL A 127 -8.22 -1.41 18.31
CA VAL A 127 -8.85 -2.53 17.60
C VAL A 127 -9.45 -2.08 16.27
N GLU A 128 -10.12 -0.93 16.23
CA GLU A 128 -10.64 -0.34 14.98
C GLU A 128 -9.50 -0.03 13.98
N SER A 129 -8.37 0.49 14.48
CA SER A 129 -7.18 0.71 13.65
C SER A 129 -6.61 -0.60 13.10
N VAL A 130 -6.55 -1.65 13.94
CA VAL A 130 -6.13 -3.01 13.53
C VAL A 130 -7.06 -3.56 12.46
N GLN A 131 -8.38 -3.46 12.64
CA GLN A 131 -9.36 -3.93 11.65
C GLN A 131 -9.26 -3.20 10.32
N THR A 132 -8.99 -1.90 10.35
CA THR A 132 -8.86 -1.07 9.14
C THR A 132 -7.61 -1.44 8.34
N ILE A 133 -6.49 -1.69 9.02
CA ILE A 133 -5.20 -1.94 8.37
C ILE A 133 -5.03 -3.44 8.03
N GLY A 134 -5.53 -4.33 8.87
CA GLY A 134 -5.35 -5.77 8.78
C GLY A 134 -6.58 -6.54 9.28
N PRO A 135 -7.68 -6.59 8.50
CA PRO A 135 -8.90 -7.30 8.88
C PRO A 135 -8.69 -8.81 9.15
N GLU A 136 -7.57 -9.37 8.70
CA GLU A 136 -7.13 -10.74 8.99
C GLU A 136 -6.78 -10.99 10.46
N ARG A 137 -6.51 -9.96 11.27
CA ARG A 137 -6.16 -10.06 12.71
C ARG A 137 -7.39 -10.26 13.60
N THR A 138 -8.13 -11.34 13.32
CA THR A 138 -9.33 -11.70 14.07
C THR A 138 -9.03 -12.02 15.55
N ASP A 139 -7.80 -12.44 15.86
CA ASP A 139 -7.30 -12.67 17.22
C ASP A 139 -7.43 -11.43 18.11
N VAL A 140 -7.08 -10.25 17.58
CA VAL A 140 -7.17 -8.98 18.33
C VAL A 140 -8.64 -8.59 18.52
N THR A 141 -9.48 -8.77 17.51
CA THR A 141 -10.90 -8.43 17.61
C THR A 141 -11.65 -9.32 18.60
N GLN A 142 -11.40 -10.63 18.58
CA GLN A 142 -11.98 -11.59 19.51
C GLN A 142 -11.51 -11.33 20.94
N GLY A 143 -10.21 -11.07 21.13
CA GLY A 143 -9.68 -10.73 22.46
C GLY A 143 -10.29 -9.45 23.04
N ALA A 144 -10.61 -8.46 22.19
CA ALA A 144 -11.30 -7.24 22.63
C ALA A 144 -12.76 -7.52 23.04
N GLU A 145 -13.47 -8.38 22.31
CA GLU A 145 -14.82 -8.82 22.68
C GLU A 145 -14.83 -9.59 24.00
N GLU A 146 -13.91 -10.53 24.19
CA GLU A 146 -13.73 -11.28 25.44
C GLU A 146 -13.46 -10.35 26.62
N LEU A 147 -12.56 -9.37 26.45
CA LEU A 147 -12.26 -8.38 27.46
C LEU A 147 -13.48 -7.48 27.76
N ASN A 148 -14.19 -7.03 26.74
CA ASN A 148 -15.39 -6.20 26.90
C ASN A 148 -16.47 -6.95 27.69
N ASN A 149 -16.67 -8.24 27.40
CA ASN A 149 -17.55 -9.11 28.16
C ASN A 149 -17.10 -9.25 29.63
N PHE A 150 -15.81 -9.43 29.87
CA PHE A 150 -15.27 -9.48 31.24
C PHE A 150 -15.47 -8.17 32.01
N ILE A 151 -15.22 -7.02 31.36
CA ILE A 151 -15.44 -5.70 31.96
C ILE A 151 -16.93 -5.50 32.32
N GLN A 152 -17.85 -5.90 31.45
CA GLN A 152 -19.30 -5.85 31.74
C GLN A 152 -19.68 -6.74 32.91
N GLN A 153 -19.07 -7.92 33.04
CA GLN A 153 -19.28 -8.80 34.19
C GLN A 153 -18.82 -8.14 35.49
N VAL A 154 -17.63 -7.54 35.54
CA VAL A 154 -17.12 -6.82 36.72
C VAL A 154 -18.02 -5.64 37.10
N GLN A 155 -18.46 -4.85 36.12
CA GLN A 155 -19.39 -3.73 36.35
C GLN A 155 -20.73 -4.21 36.93
N THR A 156 -21.24 -5.34 36.44
CA THR A 156 -22.49 -5.94 36.93
C THR A 156 -22.32 -6.53 38.32
N ALA A 157 -21.21 -7.24 38.60
CA ALA A 157 -20.89 -7.80 39.90
C ALA A 157 -20.73 -6.72 40.98
N GLN A 158 -20.19 -5.55 40.61
CA GLN A 158 -20.13 -4.39 41.51
C GLN A 158 -21.53 -3.84 41.81
N ALA A 159 -22.41 -3.76 40.81
CA ALA A 159 -23.80 -3.34 41.04
C ALA A 159 -24.51 -4.28 42.02
N GLN A 160 -24.18 -5.58 41.95
CA GLN A 160 -24.66 -6.66 42.81
C GLN A 160 -23.83 -6.87 44.09
N VAL A 161 -22.90 -5.97 44.43
CA VAL A 161 -22.19 -5.99 45.72
C VAL A 161 -21.28 -7.23 45.92
N SER A 162 -20.82 -7.84 44.82
CA SER A 162 -20.18 -9.17 44.87
C SER A 162 -18.65 -9.19 44.75
N GLU A 163 -18.00 -8.18 44.16
CA GLU A 163 -16.55 -8.22 43.89
C GLU A 163 -15.70 -7.09 44.50
N GLY A 164 -16.33 -6.04 45.07
CA GLY A 164 -15.62 -4.94 45.71
C GLY A 164 -14.51 -4.32 44.83
N GLU A 165 -13.41 -3.90 45.44
CA GLU A 165 -12.28 -3.27 44.75
C GLU A 165 -11.47 -4.23 43.86
N SER A 166 -11.36 -5.51 44.25
CA SER A 166 -10.53 -6.51 43.56
C SER A 166 -10.98 -6.84 42.14
N GLY A 167 -12.29 -6.73 41.84
CA GLY A 167 -12.80 -6.94 40.49
C GLY A 167 -12.25 -5.91 39.50
N TYR A 168 -12.21 -4.64 39.91
CA TYR A 168 -11.67 -3.55 39.08
C TYR A 168 -10.16 -3.63 38.90
N ASP A 169 -9.41 -4.04 39.92
CA ASP A 169 -7.96 -4.25 39.78
C ASP A 169 -7.62 -5.32 38.74
N ASN A 170 -8.34 -6.45 38.79
CA ASN A 170 -8.17 -7.52 37.81
C ASN A 170 -8.58 -7.06 36.40
N ALA A 171 -9.69 -6.33 36.27
CA ALA A 171 -10.11 -5.73 35.00
C ALA A 171 -9.09 -4.75 34.43
N LEU A 172 -8.57 -3.83 35.25
CA LEU A 172 -7.53 -2.89 34.85
C LEU A 172 -6.25 -3.61 34.41
N MET A 173 -5.81 -4.63 35.15
CA MET A 173 -4.63 -5.41 34.80
C MET A 173 -4.80 -6.11 33.44
N LYS A 174 -5.90 -6.84 33.25
CA LYS A 174 -6.19 -7.53 31.99
C LYS A 174 -6.33 -6.57 30.83
N ALA A 175 -7.01 -5.44 31.05
CA ALA A 175 -7.23 -4.46 30.01
C ALA A 175 -5.91 -3.78 29.61
N ASN A 176 -5.04 -3.42 30.57
CA ASN A 176 -3.69 -2.91 30.27
C ASN A 176 -2.84 -3.92 29.49
N ALA A 177 -2.85 -5.19 29.89
CA ALA A 177 -2.14 -6.25 29.19
C ALA A 177 -2.65 -6.41 27.76
N PHE A 178 -3.97 -6.40 27.57
CA PHE A 178 -4.58 -6.47 26.24
C PHE A 178 -4.24 -5.26 25.38
N LEU A 179 -4.32 -4.03 25.92
CA LEU A 179 -3.95 -2.82 25.20
C LEU A 179 -2.50 -2.87 24.71
N SER A 180 -1.57 -3.38 25.54
CA SER A 180 -0.18 -3.58 25.13
C SER A 180 -0.08 -4.55 23.95
N THR A 181 -0.74 -5.71 24.02
CA THR A 181 -0.77 -6.70 22.94
C THR A 181 -1.38 -6.14 21.65
N ALA A 182 -2.52 -5.45 21.76
CA ALA A 182 -3.20 -4.85 20.61
C ALA A 182 -2.35 -3.74 19.97
N THR A 183 -1.65 -2.94 20.77
CA THR A 183 -0.75 -1.88 20.28
C THR A 183 0.46 -2.49 19.57
N GLN A 184 1.04 -3.57 20.11
CA GLN A 184 2.12 -4.30 19.45
C GLN A 184 1.65 -4.90 18.12
N ALA A 185 0.48 -5.55 18.12
CA ALA A 185 -0.12 -6.12 16.91
C ALA A 185 -0.37 -5.06 15.82
N LEU A 186 -0.85 -3.87 16.23
CA LEU A 186 -1.02 -2.73 15.33
C LEU A 186 0.32 -2.28 14.74
N ALA A 187 1.36 -2.11 15.56
CA ALA A 187 2.68 -1.72 15.09
C ALA A 187 3.29 -2.74 14.10
N GLU A 188 3.13 -4.04 14.38
CA GLU A 188 3.57 -5.12 13.48
C GLU A 188 2.84 -5.07 12.13
N LEU A 189 1.52 -4.85 12.14
CA LEU A 189 0.71 -4.67 10.94
C LEU A 189 1.15 -3.43 10.15
N GLU A 190 1.32 -2.30 10.81
CA GLU A 190 1.76 -1.04 10.18
C GLU A 190 3.12 -1.21 9.49
N VAL A 191 4.07 -1.91 10.12
CA VAL A 191 5.37 -2.23 9.51
C VAL A 191 5.23 -3.22 8.34
N SER A 192 4.36 -4.23 8.46
CA SER A 192 4.13 -5.20 7.40
C SER A 192 3.51 -4.56 6.16
N LYS A 193 2.44 -3.77 6.32
CA LYS A 193 1.73 -3.09 5.22
C LYS A 193 2.59 -1.99 4.60
N SER A 194 3.38 -1.26 5.39
CA SER A 194 4.32 -0.27 4.82
C SER A 194 5.41 -0.92 3.96
N LYS A 195 5.90 -2.12 4.31
CA LYS A 195 6.80 -2.89 3.43
C LYS A 195 6.14 -3.33 2.15
N GLN A 196 4.87 -3.74 2.21
CA GLN A 196 4.10 -4.07 1.01
C GLN A 196 3.94 -2.83 0.11
N LEU A 197 3.55 -1.69 0.68
CA LEU A 197 3.46 -0.43 -0.06
C LEU A 197 4.81 -0.03 -0.68
N LEU A 198 5.92 -0.18 0.04
CA LEU A 198 7.25 0.06 -0.52
C LEU A 198 7.54 -0.82 -1.74
N GLN A 199 7.17 -2.11 -1.68
CA GLN A 199 7.33 -3.01 -2.82
C GLN A 199 6.49 -2.53 -4.02
N ASP A 200 5.23 -2.16 -3.78
CA ASP A 200 4.33 -1.66 -4.83
C ASP A 200 4.89 -0.38 -5.48
N ILE A 201 5.46 0.53 -4.68
CA ILE A 201 6.14 1.75 -5.14
C ILE A 201 7.38 1.40 -5.97
N GLN A 202 8.21 0.45 -5.52
CA GLN A 202 9.41 0.03 -6.25
C GLN A 202 9.06 -0.64 -7.59
N ASP A 203 8.00 -1.45 -7.62
CA ASP A 203 7.51 -2.09 -8.84
C ASP A 203 6.94 -1.04 -9.81
N ALA A 204 6.17 -0.07 -9.32
CA ALA A 204 5.69 1.07 -10.12
C ALA A 204 6.84 1.89 -10.68
N TRP A 205 7.85 2.19 -9.85
CA TRP A 205 9.03 2.93 -10.27
C TRP A 205 9.82 2.17 -11.34
N GLY A 206 9.99 0.85 -11.20
CA GLY A 206 10.64 0.02 -12.22
C GLY A 206 9.92 0.07 -13.57
N ARG A 207 8.58 0.06 -13.59
CA ARG A 207 7.80 0.24 -14.82
C ARG A 207 7.99 1.63 -15.42
N ALA A 208 7.92 2.69 -14.61
CA ALA A 208 8.15 4.06 -15.08
C ALA A 208 9.58 4.25 -15.64
N GLN A 209 10.59 3.63 -15.02
CA GLN A 209 11.96 3.64 -15.54
C GLN A 209 12.11 2.94 -16.89
N SER A 210 11.35 1.86 -17.14
CA SER A 210 11.37 1.16 -18.43
C SER A 210 10.91 2.01 -19.60
N VAL A 211 10.12 3.06 -19.33
CA VAL A 211 9.68 4.04 -20.33
C VAL A 211 10.50 5.33 -20.31
N GLU A 212 11.67 5.35 -19.64
CA GLU A 212 12.58 6.51 -19.56
C GLU A 212 11.92 7.74 -18.92
N VAL A 213 11.05 7.54 -17.92
CA VAL A 213 10.25 8.63 -17.30
C VAL A 213 11.03 9.89 -16.92
N LEU A 214 12.30 9.76 -16.53
CA LEU A 214 13.15 10.89 -16.11
C LEU A 214 13.49 11.87 -17.25
N ASP A 215 13.38 11.44 -18.50
CA ASP A 215 13.62 12.29 -19.67
C ASP A 215 12.38 13.15 -20.03
N TYR A 216 11.21 12.80 -19.51
CA TYR A 216 9.92 13.39 -19.90
C TYR A 216 9.18 14.06 -18.73
N VAL A 217 9.38 13.58 -17.50
CA VAL A 217 8.66 14.06 -16.32
C VAL A 217 9.63 14.48 -15.22
N ASP A 218 9.88 15.78 -15.10
CA ASP A 218 10.82 16.33 -14.10
C ASP A 218 10.46 15.97 -12.66
N ALA A 219 9.17 15.97 -12.31
CA ALA A 219 8.69 15.62 -10.97
C ALA A 219 9.01 14.17 -10.57
N ALA A 220 9.28 13.28 -11.54
CA ALA A 220 9.68 11.90 -11.26
C ALA A 220 11.09 11.80 -10.64
N LYS A 221 11.90 12.88 -10.68
CA LYS A 221 13.25 12.92 -10.09
C LYS A 221 13.25 12.81 -8.57
N ASP A 222 12.14 13.12 -7.91
CA ASP A 222 12.03 13.06 -6.45
C ASP A 222 11.72 11.64 -5.93
N VAL A 223 11.16 10.76 -6.78
CA VAL A 223 10.72 9.40 -6.40
C VAL A 223 11.82 8.55 -5.75
N PRO A 224 13.08 8.52 -6.25
CA PRO A 224 14.16 7.78 -5.58
C PRO A 224 14.41 8.25 -4.14
N GLN A 225 14.35 9.56 -3.88
CA GLN A 225 14.52 10.11 -2.52
C GLN A 225 13.32 9.78 -1.62
N GLU A 226 12.10 9.75 -2.17
CA GLU A 226 10.92 9.30 -1.44
C GLU A 226 11.02 7.81 -1.05
N ILE A 227 11.50 6.96 -1.96
CA ILE A 227 11.77 5.53 -1.68
C ILE A 227 12.77 5.38 -0.53
N GLU A 228 13.88 6.13 -0.53
CA GLU A 228 14.86 6.13 0.56
C GLU A 228 14.25 6.60 1.89
N THR A 229 13.40 7.63 1.84
CA THR A 229 12.70 8.15 3.01
C THR A 229 11.76 7.11 3.60
N ILE A 230 10.99 6.42 2.75
CA ILE A 230 10.11 5.32 3.16
C ILE A 230 10.90 4.19 3.81
N GLN A 231 12.00 3.76 3.21
CA GLN A 231 12.88 2.72 3.77
C GLN A 231 13.40 3.10 5.17
N SER A 232 13.82 4.36 5.34
CA SER A 232 14.27 4.88 6.62
C SER A 232 13.16 4.90 7.67
N LEU A 233 11.95 5.33 7.30
CA LEU A 233 10.78 5.33 8.20
C LEU A 233 10.40 3.90 8.63
N ILE A 234 10.40 2.94 7.70
CA ILE A 234 10.15 1.52 8.02
C ILE A 234 11.22 0.99 8.99
N ALA A 235 12.49 1.30 8.76
CA ALA A 235 13.59 0.88 9.63
C ALA A 235 13.49 1.47 11.05
N GLN A 236 12.90 2.67 11.18
CA GLN A 236 12.60 3.32 12.46
C GLN A 236 11.32 2.79 13.14
N GLY A 237 10.60 1.83 12.52
CA GLY A 237 9.33 1.32 13.02
C GLY A 237 8.15 2.28 12.83
N LYS A 238 8.27 3.30 11.97
CA LYS A 238 7.25 4.33 11.71
C LYS A 238 6.30 3.93 10.58
N GLY A 239 5.80 2.69 10.61
CA GLY A 239 4.94 2.14 9.55
C GLY A 239 3.67 2.97 9.29
N ARG A 240 3.05 3.51 10.35
CA ARG A 240 1.87 4.39 10.23
C ARG A 240 2.14 5.64 9.40
N GLU A 241 3.28 6.27 9.62
CA GLU A 241 3.67 7.50 8.92
C GLU A 241 3.81 7.22 7.42
N VAL A 242 4.41 6.08 7.07
CA VAL A 242 4.53 5.62 5.69
C VAL A 242 3.16 5.45 5.04
N LEU A 243 2.26 4.72 5.69
CA LEU A 243 0.91 4.46 5.16
C LEU A 243 0.09 5.74 4.99
N GLN A 244 0.26 6.72 5.88
CA GLN A 244 -0.48 7.99 5.82
C GLN A 244 0.08 8.95 4.76
N GLN A 245 1.40 9.04 4.61
CA GLN A 245 2.02 10.04 3.74
C GLN A 245 2.21 9.55 2.31
N TYR A 246 2.46 8.25 2.10
CA TYR A 246 2.93 7.71 0.81
C TYR A 246 1.97 6.73 0.14
N SER A 247 0.77 6.52 0.68
CA SER A 247 -0.23 5.62 0.08
C SER A 247 -0.68 6.04 -1.33
N GLY A 248 -0.59 7.34 -1.66
CA GLY A 248 -0.89 7.85 -3.01
C GLY A 248 0.30 7.87 -3.98
N LEU A 249 1.50 7.50 -3.53
CA LEU A 249 2.69 7.55 -4.38
C LEU A 249 2.65 6.54 -5.55
N PRO A 250 2.16 5.30 -5.41
CA PRO A 250 2.01 4.39 -6.55
C PRO A 250 1.20 4.98 -7.70
N ASP A 251 0.06 5.61 -7.40
CA ASP A 251 -0.81 6.25 -8.40
C ASP A 251 -0.13 7.46 -9.04
N THR A 252 0.63 8.22 -8.25
CA THR A 252 1.41 9.36 -8.74
C THR A 252 2.50 8.89 -9.72
N ILE A 253 3.20 7.81 -9.40
CA ILE A 253 4.20 7.20 -10.30
C ILE A 253 3.52 6.68 -11.58
N ALA A 254 2.35 6.07 -11.48
CA ALA A 254 1.59 5.62 -12.65
C ALA A 254 1.20 6.79 -13.57
N GLN A 255 0.81 7.95 -13.01
CA GLN A 255 0.57 9.16 -13.81
C GLN A 255 1.83 9.68 -14.50
N TYR A 256 3.00 9.58 -13.85
CA TYR A 256 4.28 9.92 -14.47
C TYR A 256 4.62 8.95 -15.61
N GLU A 257 4.40 7.65 -15.43
CA GLU A 257 4.57 6.61 -16.46
C GLU A 257 3.69 6.89 -17.68
N ASP A 258 2.41 7.22 -17.46
CA ASP A 258 1.45 7.53 -18.53
C ASP A 258 1.85 8.79 -19.31
N ARG A 259 2.26 9.85 -18.61
CA ARG A 259 2.73 11.08 -19.27
C ARG A 259 4.00 10.83 -20.09
N ALA A 260 4.95 10.05 -19.57
CA ALA A 260 6.15 9.69 -20.32
C ALA A 260 5.81 8.87 -21.57
N ARG A 261 4.83 7.96 -21.49
CA ARG A 261 4.35 7.20 -22.66
C ARG A 261 3.71 8.12 -23.70
N GLU A 262 2.89 9.07 -23.28
CA GLU A 262 2.27 10.05 -24.16
C GLU A 262 3.34 10.84 -24.94
N ASP A 263 4.31 11.43 -24.23
CA ASP A 263 5.36 12.24 -24.84
C ASP A 263 6.24 11.42 -25.80
N ARG A 264 6.56 10.18 -25.42
CA ARG A 264 7.32 9.26 -26.31
C ARG A 264 6.52 8.84 -27.53
N ALA A 265 5.24 8.50 -27.36
CA ALA A 265 4.38 8.15 -28.47
C ALA A 265 4.31 9.30 -29.48
N ASN A 266 4.11 10.54 -29.02
CA ASN A 266 4.14 11.74 -29.86
C ASN A 266 5.46 11.89 -30.62
N ALA A 267 6.60 11.78 -29.92
CA ALA A 267 7.92 11.87 -30.56
C ALA A 267 8.17 10.75 -31.59
N GLN A 268 7.65 9.54 -31.34
CA GLN A 268 7.74 8.41 -32.27
C GLN A 268 6.82 8.61 -33.48
N ILE A 269 5.59 9.09 -33.29
CA ILE A 269 4.65 9.46 -34.35
C ILE A 269 5.29 10.49 -35.29
N ASP A 270 5.88 11.56 -34.76
CA ASP A 270 6.54 12.61 -35.56
C ASP A 270 7.73 12.07 -36.37
N ARG A 271 8.46 11.09 -35.83
CA ARG A 271 9.59 10.46 -36.53
C ARG A 271 9.10 9.48 -37.60
N ALA A 272 8.11 8.65 -37.26
CA ALA A 272 7.53 7.68 -38.17
C ALA A 272 6.89 8.38 -39.37
N GLN A 273 6.11 9.44 -39.13
CA GLN A 273 5.49 10.24 -40.20
C GLN A 273 6.52 10.79 -41.18
N ARG A 274 7.63 11.36 -40.70
CA ARG A 274 8.69 11.87 -41.58
C ARG A 274 9.33 10.78 -42.44
N LEU A 275 9.54 9.59 -41.89
CA LEU A 275 10.11 8.47 -42.65
C LEU A 275 9.11 7.90 -43.67
N ILE A 276 7.82 7.84 -43.32
CA ILE A 276 6.75 7.47 -44.24
C ILE A 276 6.71 8.48 -45.40
N GLU A 277 6.74 9.79 -45.13
CA GLU A 277 6.74 10.83 -46.17
C GLU A 277 7.96 10.77 -47.11
N ILE A 278 9.10 10.27 -46.61
CA ILE A 278 10.29 10.00 -47.43
C ILE A 278 10.02 8.78 -48.33
N ALA A 279 9.62 7.65 -47.73
CA ALA A 279 9.41 6.40 -48.46
C ALA A 279 8.26 6.50 -49.49
N GLU A 280 7.20 7.25 -49.21
CA GLU A 280 6.05 7.44 -50.12
C GLU A 280 6.39 8.15 -51.43
N LYS A 281 7.45 8.94 -51.45
CA LYS A 281 7.88 9.64 -52.66
C LYS A 281 8.61 8.71 -53.61
N GLU A 282 9.00 7.53 -53.14
CA GLU A 282 9.83 6.59 -53.89
C GLU A 282 8.99 5.58 -54.67
N PRO A 283 9.21 5.45 -55.99
CA PRO A 283 8.40 4.59 -56.86
C PRO A 283 8.56 3.09 -56.57
N ASP A 284 9.71 2.69 -56.02
CA ASP A 284 10.06 1.29 -55.74
C ASP A 284 9.87 0.90 -54.27
N ALA A 285 9.33 1.78 -53.44
CA ALA A 285 9.03 1.46 -52.06
C ALA A 285 7.97 0.35 -51.95
N SER A 286 8.14 -0.53 -50.98
CA SER A 286 7.15 -1.55 -50.63
C SER A 286 5.88 -0.87 -50.16
N LEU A 287 4.87 -0.85 -51.04
CA LEU A 287 3.54 -0.34 -50.72
C LEU A 287 2.98 -1.03 -49.46
N ASP A 288 3.20 -2.34 -49.32
CA ASP A 288 2.76 -3.11 -48.15
C ASP A 288 3.45 -2.64 -46.84
N GLY A 289 4.75 -2.33 -46.89
CA GLY A 289 5.51 -1.84 -45.75
C GLY A 289 5.06 -0.45 -45.30
N ILE A 290 4.88 0.46 -46.27
CA ILE A 290 4.38 1.82 -46.03
C ILE A 290 2.94 1.80 -45.50
N GLU A 291 2.05 0.98 -46.09
CA GLU A 291 0.66 0.87 -45.64
C GLU A 291 0.57 0.31 -44.21
N SER A 292 1.39 -0.69 -43.88
CA SER A 292 1.51 -1.22 -42.51
C SER A 292 1.97 -0.14 -41.53
N ALA A 293 3.01 0.64 -41.89
CA ALA A 293 3.51 1.73 -41.05
C ALA A 293 2.45 2.82 -40.84
N LYS A 294 1.68 3.18 -41.86
CA LYS A 294 0.57 4.14 -41.78
C LYS A 294 -0.57 3.64 -40.90
N SER A 295 -0.97 2.38 -41.05
CA SER A 295 -2.03 1.79 -40.24
C SER A 295 -1.64 1.80 -38.75
N ALA A 296 -0.39 1.45 -38.42
CA ALA A 296 0.11 1.54 -37.05
C ALA A 296 0.21 3.00 -36.54
N LEU A 297 0.50 3.96 -37.43
CA LEU A 297 0.52 5.39 -37.08
C LEU A 297 -0.89 5.91 -36.74
N GLU A 298 -1.90 5.48 -37.50
CA GLU A 298 -3.30 5.82 -37.26
C GLU A 298 -3.80 5.21 -35.95
N GLU A 299 -3.52 3.92 -35.71
CA GLU A 299 -3.80 3.24 -34.43
C GLU A 299 -3.14 3.98 -33.25
N ALA A 300 -1.90 4.45 -33.41
CA ALA A 300 -1.22 5.21 -32.35
C ALA A 300 -1.91 6.55 -32.04
N ARG A 301 -2.37 7.27 -33.07
CA ARG A 301 -3.08 8.54 -32.93
C ARG A 301 -4.46 8.36 -32.31
N GLU A 302 -5.19 7.33 -32.72
CA GLU A 302 -6.48 6.97 -32.12
C GLU A 302 -6.30 6.61 -30.64
N ALA A 303 -5.32 5.76 -30.31
CA ALA A 303 -5.03 5.40 -28.92
C ALA A 303 -4.64 6.62 -28.06
N LEU A 304 -3.92 7.61 -28.60
CA LEU A 304 -3.66 8.88 -27.90
C LEU A 304 -4.93 9.67 -27.62
N GLN A 305 -5.83 9.76 -28.60
CA GLN A 305 -7.11 10.47 -28.44
C GLN A 305 -8.00 9.80 -27.38
N GLU A 306 -7.91 8.48 -27.26
CA GLU A 306 -8.64 7.70 -26.25
C GLU A 306 -7.97 7.72 -24.86
N GLY A 307 -6.78 8.32 -24.72
CA GLY A 307 -6.00 8.31 -23.48
C GLY A 307 -5.36 6.96 -23.16
N ASN A 308 -5.26 6.05 -24.15
CA ASN A 308 -4.64 4.74 -24.01
C ASN A 308 -3.15 4.81 -24.35
N TYR A 309 -2.37 5.43 -23.47
CA TYR A 309 -0.97 5.77 -23.72
C TYR A 309 -0.07 4.55 -23.92
N ALA A 310 -0.38 3.41 -23.31
CA ALA A 310 0.36 2.16 -23.53
C ALA A 310 0.19 1.64 -24.96
N ASN A 311 -1.05 1.62 -25.48
CA ASN A 311 -1.31 1.22 -26.86
C ASN A 311 -0.72 2.23 -27.85
N ALA A 312 -0.86 3.53 -27.56
CA ALA A 312 -0.26 4.59 -28.37
C ALA A 312 1.25 4.42 -28.51
N PHE A 313 1.97 4.22 -27.40
CA PHE A 313 3.41 4.02 -27.40
C PHE A 313 3.82 2.78 -28.21
N ASN A 314 3.12 1.65 -28.03
CA ASN A 314 3.43 0.42 -28.75
C ASN A 314 3.16 0.55 -30.26
N ALA A 315 2.02 1.13 -30.65
CA ALA A 315 1.65 1.33 -32.04
C ALA A 315 2.60 2.33 -32.75
N ALA A 316 2.95 3.43 -32.07
CA ALA A 316 3.93 4.40 -32.58
C ALA A 316 5.32 3.77 -32.77
N GLY A 317 5.74 2.91 -31.84
CA GLY A 317 6.99 2.15 -31.95
C GLY A 317 7.01 1.23 -33.16
N ARG A 318 5.93 0.46 -33.39
CA ARG A 318 5.80 -0.40 -34.59
C ARG A 318 5.85 0.42 -35.87
N SER A 319 5.08 1.50 -35.95
CA SER A 319 5.07 2.39 -37.12
C SER A 319 6.46 2.92 -37.44
N LEU A 320 7.19 3.40 -36.42
CA LEU A 320 8.56 3.90 -36.55
C LEU A 320 9.53 2.81 -37.03
N GLU A 321 9.45 1.61 -36.46
CA GLU A 321 10.33 0.49 -36.82
C GLU A 321 10.09 0.05 -38.28
N THR A 322 8.83 -0.10 -38.69
CA THR A 322 8.47 -0.44 -40.07
C THR A 322 8.91 0.64 -41.05
N ALA A 323 8.63 1.92 -40.77
CA ALA A 323 9.05 3.02 -41.63
C ALA A 323 10.58 3.13 -41.76
N ARG A 324 11.32 2.83 -40.69
CA ARG A 324 12.79 2.77 -40.74
C ARG A 324 13.29 1.63 -41.60
N ALA A 325 12.72 0.44 -41.46
CA ALA A 325 13.10 -0.72 -42.26
C ALA A 325 12.91 -0.44 -43.76
N GLU A 326 11.83 0.25 -44.12
CA GLU A 326 11.56 0.62 -45.51
C GLU A 326 12.59 1.62 -46.07
N VAL A 327 12.87 2.69 -45.32
CA VAL A 327 13.89 3.68 -45.71
C VAL A 327 15.27 3.03 -45.82
N GLN A 328 15.62 2.09 -44.93
CA GLN A 328 16.89 1.34 -45.01
C GLN A 328 16.96 0.41 -46.22
N PHE A 329 15.83 -0.21 -46.58
CA PHE A 329 15.76 -1.05 -47.77
C PHE A 329 16.02 -0.22 -49.04
N LEU A 330 15.33 0.93 -49.18
CA LEU A 330 15.56 1.89 -50.27
C LEU A 330 17.00 2.37 -50.31
N GLU A 331 17.57 2.73 -49.15
CA GLU A 331 18.96 3.17 -49.05
C GLU A 331 19.93 2.08 -49.54
N SER A 332 19.71 0.82 -49.15
CA SER A 332 20.55 -0.31 -49.55
C SER A 332 20.45 -0.61 -51.04
N ASP A 333 19.24 -0.59 -51.62
CA ASP A 333 19.05 -0.88 -53.04
C ASP A 333 19.72 0.18 -53.92
N LEU A 334 19.53 1.46 -53.61
CA LEU A 334 20.18 2.55 -54.32
C LEU A 334 21.71 2.51 -54.19
N GLN A 335 22.23 2.12 -53.01
CA GLN A 335 23.66 1.95 -52.81
C GLN A 335 24.22 0.81 -53.70
N ASP A 336 23.53 -0.32 -53.79
CA ASP A 336 23.92 -1.43 -54.68
C ASP A 336 23.92 -0.98 -56.16
N GLN A 337 22.94 -0.18 -56.58
CA GLN A 337 22.89 0.37 -57.93
C GLN A 337 24.02 1.37 -58.21
N ILE A 338 24.35 2.25 -57.25
CA ILE A 338 25.51 3.16 -57.33
C ILE A 338 26.81 2.37 -57.48
N ASP A 339 26.97 1.29 -56.73
CA ASP A 339 28.17 0.45 -56.79
C ASP A 339 28.25 -0.33 -58.10
N GLN A 340 27.12 -0.79 -58.65
CA GLN A 340 27.06 -1.39 -59.98
C GLN A 340 27.45 -0.39 -61.09
N LEU A 341 26.93 0.84 -61.03
CA LEU A 341 27.30 1.91 -61.97
C LEU A 341 28.80 2.23 -61.87
N ALA A 342 29.34 2.36 -60.66
CA ALA A 342 30.76 2.61 -60.44
C ALA A 342 31.63 1.47 -61.01
N ALA A 343 31.29 0.21 -60.71
CA ALA A 343 31.99 -0.95 -61.22
C ALA A 343 31.92 -1.03 -62.75
N ARG A 344 30.78 -0.64 -63.34
CA ARG A 344 30.62 -0.61 -64.79
C ARG A 344 31.51 0.44 -65.46
N LEU A 345 31.60 1.64 -64.87
CA LEU A 345 32.51 2.69 -65.32
C LEU A 345 33.98 2.29 -65.16
N GLU A 346 34.33 1.57 -64.10
CA GLU A 346 35.68 1.00 -63.93
C GLU A 346 35.98 -0.08 -64.98
N GLU A 347 35.05 -0.99 -65.23
CA GLU A 347 35.19 -2.04 -66.26
C GLU A 347 35.39 -1.43 -67.65
N SER A 348 34.75 -0.27 -67.93
CA SER A 348 34.87 0.44 -69.20
C SER A 348 36.30 0.85 -69.55
N LEU A 349 37.19 0.98 -68.55
CA LEU A 349 38.59 1.38 -68.74
C LEU A 349 39.35 0.43 -69.66
N LYS A 350 38.97 -0.86 -69.71
CA LYS A 350 39.57 -1.86 -70.61
C LYS A 350 39.40 -1.54 -72.10
N TRP A 351 38.46 -0.65 -72.43
CA TRP A 351 38.20 -0.18 -73.80
C TRP A 351 38.80 1.21 -74.07
N GLU A 352 39.67 1.72 -73.19
CA GLU A 352 40.16 3.10 -73.24
C GLU A 352 39.02 4.15 -73.28
N THR A 353 37.87 3.84 -72.67
CA THR A 353 36.65 4.67 -72.72
C THR A 353 36.89 6.15 -72.39
N PRO A 354 37.66 6.51 -71.33
CA PRO A 354 37.93 7.91 -71.03
C PRO A 354 38.69 8.66 -72.13
N LYS A 355 39.51 7.96 -72.91
CA LYS A 355 40.32 8.55 -74.00
C LYS A 355 39.53 8.63 -75.31
N LEU A 356 38.73 7.61 -75.59
CA LEU A 356 38.01 7.50 -76.88
C LEU A 356 36.62 8.15 -76.85
N ALA A 357 35.98 8.23 -75.67
CA ALA A 357 34.64 8.79 -75.47
C ALA A 357 34.59 9.70 -74.21
N GLY A 358 35.62 10.55 -74.05
CA GLY A 358 35.86 11.28 -72.80
C GLY A 358 34.72 12.16 -72.30
N GLU A 359 34.08 12.94 -73.18
CA GLU A 359 32.97 13.83 -72.80
C GLU A 359 31.79 13.05 -72.19
N THR A 360 31.32 12.00 -72.87
CA THR A 360 30.22 11.16 -72.38
C THR A 360 30.61 10.37 -71.12
N TYR A 361 31.88 9.97 -70.99
CA TYR A 361 32.39 9.33 -69.79
C TYR A 361 32.40 10.28 -68.57
N GLU A 362 32.79 11.54 -68.76
CA GLU A 362 32.73 12.57 -67.70
C GLU A 362 31.29 12.90 -67.28
N GLU A 363 30.34 12.91 -68.22
CA GLU A 363 28.91 13.04 -67.91
C GLU A 363 28.41 11.89 -67.02
N ALA A 364 28.86 10.65 -67.29
CA ALA A 364 28.50 9.48 -66.50
C ALA A 364 29.09 9.55 -65.08
N LEU A 365 30.35 9.96 -64.93
CA LEU A 365 30.98 10.18 -63.62
C LEU A 365 30.27 11.28 -62.81
N THR A 366 29.93 12.39 -63.46
CA THR A 366 29.19 13.49 -62.81
C THR A 366 27.84 13.01 -62.28
N SER A 367 27.17 12.13 -63.01
CA SER A 367 25.88 11.57 -62.61
C SER A 367 26.03 10.57 -61.46
N LEU A 368 27.09 9.76 -61.44
CA LEU A 368 27.44 8.90 -60.30
C LEU A 368 27.71 9.70 -59.02
N ASP A 369 28.45 10.81 -59.12
CA ASP A 369 28.74 11.66 -57.96
C ASP A 369 27.48 12.35 -57.45
N LYS A 370 26.61 12.85 -58.35
CA LYS A 370 25.29 13.39 -57.96
C LYS A 370 24.42 12.34 -57.28
N ALA A 371 24.41 11.09 -57.76
CA ALA A 371 23.67 10.01 -57.10
C ALA A 371 24.14 9.81 -55.66
N ARG A 372 25.45 9.79 -55.42
CA ARG A 372 26.04 9.67 -54.07
C ARG A 372 25.71 10.86 -53.18
N ASP A 373 25.70 12.07 -53.70
CA ASP A 373 25.36 13.25 -52.92
C ASP A 373 23.87 13.30 -52.58
N ASN A 374 22.99 12.98 -53.53
CA ASN A 374 21.56 12.86 -53.30
C ASN A 374 21.24 11.77 -52.26
N MET A 375 21.95 10.63 -52.29
CA MET A 375 21.82 9.57 -51.27
C MET A 375 22.15 10.07 -49.86
N LYS A 376 23.23 10.84 -49.68
CA LYS A 376 23.59 11.40 -48.36
C LYS A 376 22.54 12.38 -47.85
N GLU A 377 21.84 13.06 -48.76
CA GLU A 377 20.75 14.00 -48.44
C GLU A 377 19.39 13.32 -48.29
N ILE A 378 19.30 11.99 -48.45
CA ILE A 378 18.06 11.20 -48.40
C ILE A 378 17.06 11.68 -49.49
N LEU A 379 17.60 12.05 -50.66
CA LEU A 379 16.86 12.43 -51.87
C LEU A 379 16.85 11.25 -52.83
N PHE A 380 16.13 10.20 -52.45
CA PHE A 380 16.15 8.90 -53.12
C PHE A 380 15.65 8.96 -54.58
N THR A 381 14.58 9.72 -54.86
CA THR A 381 14.08 9.90 -56.24
C THR A 381 15.13 10.57 -57.13
N GLU A 382 15.79 11.62 -56.64
CA GLU A 382 16.86 12.32 -57.35
C GLU A 382 18.13 11.47 -57.48
N ALA A 383 18.41 10.61 -56.50
CA ALA A 383 19.49 9.62 -56.57
C ALA A 383 19.22 8.60 -57.68
N GLN A 384 18.03 8.00 -57.73
CA GLN A 384 17.63 7.06 -58.79
C GLN A 384 17.70 7.72 -60.17
N SER A 385 17.17 8.93 -60.33
CA SER A 385 17.27 9.66 -61.60
C SER A 385 18.72 9.91 -62.02
N SER A 386 19.64 10.11 -61.07
CA SER A 386 21.06 10.30 -61.36
C SER A 386 21.77 8.98 -61.71
N ILE A 387 21.36 7.87 -61.07
CA ILE A 387 21.80 6.51 -61.40
C ILE A 387 21.38 6.13 -62.82
N ASP A 388 20.12 6.36 -63.18
CA ASP A 388 19.57 6.05 -64.51
C ASP A 388 20.30 6.83 -65.61
N GLN A 389 20.48 8.14 -65.40
CA GLN A 389 21.25 9.00 -66.31
C GLN A 389 22.70 8.54 -66.42
N GLY A 390 23.35 8.27 -65.28
CA GLY A 390 24.73 7.80 -65.24
C GLY A 390 24.91 6.46 -65.97
N SER A 391 23.98 5.52 -65.78
CA SER A 391 23.99 4.20 -66.43
C SER A 391 23.81 4.32 -67.95
N LEU A 392 22.87 5.15 -68.41
CA LEU A 392 22.70 5.44 -69.82
C LEU A 392 23.97 6.01 -70.44
N LYS A 393 24.57 7.03 -69.80
CA LYS A 393 25.80 7.69 -70.26
C LYS A 393 27.01 6.75 -70.23
N ALA A 394 27.11 5.88 -69.23
CA ALA A 394 28.16 4.87 -69.17
C ALA A 394 28.08 3.92 -70.37
N GLU A 395 26.90 3.41 -70.71
CA GLU A 395 26.72 2.52 -71.87
C GLU A 395 26.95 3.25 -73.21
N GLU A 396 26.49 4.49 -73.36
CA GLU A 396 26.79 5.32 -74.54
C GLU A 396 28.30 5.50 -74.73
N ALA A 397 29.02 5.86 -73.66
CA ALA A 397 30.47 6.03 -73.68
C ALA A 397 31.20 4.72 -74.04
N ILE A 398 30.81 3.60 -73.42
CA ILE A 398 31.37 2.27 -73.70
C ILE A 398 31.16 1.88 -75.17
N ALA A 399 29.96 2.08 -75.71
CA ALA A 399 29.64 1.75 -77.08
C ALA A 399 30.45 2.60 -78.08
N ALA A 400 30.54 3.91 -77.83
CA ALA A 400 31.34 4.82 -78.64
C ALA A 400 32.83 4.43 -78.62
N ALA A 401 33.39 4.17 -77.45
CA ALA A 401 34.79 3.75 -77.30
C ALA A 401 35.09 2.45 -78.04
N ARG A 402 34.21 1.44 -77.95
CA ARG A 402 34.35 0.18 -78.69
C ARG A 402 34.33 0.41 -80.21
N GLN A 403 33.42 1.25 -80.70
CA GLN A 403 33.33 1.54 -82.12
C GLN A 403 34.56 2.29 -82.64
N ILE A 404 35.02 3.31 -81.91
CA ILE A 404 36.23 4.08 -82.26
C ILE A 404 37.46 3.18 -82.21
N GLY A 405 37.62 2.38 -81.15
CA GLY A 405 38.73 1.44 -81.01
C GLY A 405 38.74 0.37 -82.11
N LEU A 406 37.56 -0.14 -82.50
CA LEU A 406 37.44 -1.07 -83.63
C LEU A 406 37.89 -0.41 -84.95
N ASN A 407 37.42 0.82 -85.21
CA ASN A 407 37.82 1.56 -86.42
C ASN A 407 39.33 1.82 -86.46
N GLN A 408 39.94 2.22 -85.34
CA GLN A 408 41.39 2.43 -85.24
C GLN A 408 42.19 1.13 -85.46
N ARG A 409 41.68 0.00 -84.98
CA ARG A 409 42.29 -1.32 -85.25
C ARG A 409 42.16 -1.72 -86.72
N ILE A 410 41.01 -1.50 -87.33
CA ILE A 410 40.81 -1.76 -88.77
C ILE A 410 41.75 -0.89 -89.60
N GLU A 411 41.91 0.39 -89.26
CA GLU A 411 42.83 1.31 -89.93
C GLU A 411 44.28 0.83 -89.79
N THR A 412 44.73 0.54 -88.56
CA THR A 412 46.07 -0.01 -88.29
C THR A 412 46.32 -1.32 -89.07
N GLU A 413 45.37 -2.26 -89.06
CA GLU A 413 45.51 -3.53 -89.78
C GLU A 413 45.49 -3.34 -91.31
N SER A 414 44.69 -2.40 -91.81
CA SER A 414 44.69 -2.03 -93.22
C SER A 414 46.03 -1.41 -93.64
N GLU A 415 46.62 -0.57 -92.80
CA GLU A 415 47.97 -0.03 -93.02
C GLU A 415 49.04 -1.11 -92.98
N ASN A 416 48.99 -2.02 -91.99
CA ASN A 416 49.90 -3.15 -91.89
C ASN A 416 49.77 -4.09 -93.09
N LEU A 417 48.55 -4.37 -93.55
CA LEU A 417 48.29 -5.18 -94.74
C LEU A 417 48.89 -4.49 -95.98
N LYS A 418 48.68 -3.18 -96.14
CA LYS A 418 49.26 -2.40 -97.24
C LYS A 418 50.78 -2.46 -97.22
N GLN A 419 51.42 -2.25 -96.06
CA GLN A 419 52.88 -2.37 -95.91
C GLN A 419 53.37 -3.78 -96.22
N THR A 420 52.65 -4.82 -95.77
CA THR A 420 53.00 -6.22 -96.05
C THR A 420 52.86 -6.55 -97.53
N GLN A 421 51.83 -6.02 -98.21
CA GLN A 421 51.66 -6.14 -99.67
C GLN A 421 52.79 -5.43 -100.43
N GLU A 422 53.20 -4.23 -100.00
CA GLU A 422 54.32 -3.50 -100.58
C GLU A 422 55.65 -4.26 -100.44
N ILE A 423 55.91 -4.85 -99.26
CA ILE A 423 57.11 -5.68 -98.99
C ILE A 423 57.05 -7.01 -99.77
N GLY A 424 55.90 -7.68 -99.80
CA GLY A 424 55.69 -8.92 -100.54
C GLY A 424 55.85 -8.74 -102.06
N ALA A 425 55.33 -7.64 -102.60
CA ALA A 425 55.53 -7.24 -104.00
C ALA A 425 57.01 -6.97 -104.31
N PHE A 426 57.74 -6.34 -103.38
CA PHE A 426 59.20 -6.13 -103.49
C PHE A 426 60.01 -7.43 -103.48
N THR A 427 59.53 -8.47 -102.80
CA THR A 427 60.22 -9.77 -102.69
C THR A 427 60.02 -10.61 -103.95
N TYR A 428 58.82 -10.59 -104.54
CA TYR A 428 58.51 -11.27 -105.81
C TYR A 428 59.14 -10.61 -107.05
N LEU A 429 59.57 -9.35 -106.95
CA LEU A 429 60.25 -8.63 -108.03
C LEU A 429 61.79 -8.72 -107.95
N ARG A 430 62.34 -9.41 -106.95
CA ARG A 430 63.78 -9.52 -106.69
C ARG A 430 64.37 -10.91 -106.95
N ASP A 431 63.54 -11.95 -106.98
CA ASP A 431 63.87 -13.25 -107.59
C ASP A 431 63.47 -13.22 -109.08
#